data_AF-A0A354P313-F1
#
_entry.id   AF-A0A354P313-F1
#
_cell.length_a   1.000
_cell.length_b   1.000
_cell.length_c   1.000
_cell.angle_alpha   90.00
_cell.angle_beta   90.00
_cell.angle_gamma   90.00
#
_symmetry.space_group_name_H-M   'P 1'
#
loop_
_entity.id
_entity.type
_entity.pdbx_description
1 polymer ?
#
loop_
_entity_poly.entity_id
_entity_poly.type
_entity_poly.pdbx_seq_one_letter_code
_entity_poly.pdbx_strand_id
1 'polypeptide(L)'
;MLPLLDRDACTRCGACFVADTHRQLSKDSLGFPVYDPKQNIDTQKLLSVCTGENWNYRQLLKEEYGDNVQYDPSTPDIGHHRTIYLVASSDSKHRLLGQSGGVTTTILRHGFETGYIDATLAVRRPKANVGSPYASEPFIATNTEELLDSCGSKYTICSTLELLGEIASRSSKFALTSLPCQTVGLKRLVQAHDSTLRDKCKLIIGPFCGLNMEAEAGLALAKATGIEPANVVEFRNRGGEFPGVTIFKNAHGADHFVDRTAHRMLYRMYSPLRCYTCTDYGNELADLSVADCWLSEKGEFKFPEGAAYVICRTERGEKLLREVISSGKLISYDFNENVAKRNWRDSFLHRKVRAHNRIRYWAKRGKLVPKPDYPMPAEFTDSKIADFIEIAFWRFFRWRFARTVTLKLWFRLSNAPERTIRNLLFQDCKRYLFTHTFDHFNRDNFTNSAWQYYRAFSSQAKSFRLLLRSLVPNTLVRAAKKVRTAVRHCLTGR
;
A
#
# COMPACT_ATOMS: atom_id res chain seq x y z
N MET A 1 -0.74 21.22 -24.17
CA MET A 1 -1.16 19.90 -23.66
C MET A 1 -2.15 20.09 -22.53
N LEU A 2 -3.31 19.42 -22.59
CA LEU A 2 -4.33 19.38 -21.54
C LEU A 2 -4.43 17.96 -20.97
N PRO A 3 -4.74 17.79 -19.67
CA PRO A 3 -5.00 16.47 -19.11
C PRO A 3 -6.30 15.87 -19.66
N LEU A 4 -6.30 14.57 -19.95
CA LEU A 4 -7.49 13.84 -20.43
C LEU A 4 -8.62 13.80 -19.38
N LEU A 5 -8.24 13.78 -18.10
CA LEU A 5 -9.14 13.78 -16.94
C LEU A 5 -8.51 14.66 -15.86
N ASP A 6 -9.32 15.22 -14.95
CA ASP A 6 -8.82 15.80 -13.71
C ASP A 6 -7.80 14.85 -13.05
N ARG A 7 -6.59 15.36 -12.78
CA ARG A 7 -5.48 14.60 -12.18
C ARG A 7 -5.87 14.01 -10.82
N ASP A 8 -6.72 14.70 -10.06
CA ASP A 8 -7.21 14.24 -8.76
C ASP A 8 -8.17 13.03 -8.89
N ALA A 9 -8.77 12.81 -10.05
CA ALA A 9 -9.64 11.68 -10.36
C ALA A 9 -8.93 10.57 -11.16
N CYS A 10 -7.72 10.79 -11.66
CA CYS A 10 -7.03 9.84 -12.53
C CYS A 10 -6.24 8.78 -11.73
N THR A 11 -6.44 7.50 -12.08
CA THR A 11 -5.72 6.37 -11.48
C THR A 11 -4.34 6.13 -12.10
N ARG A 12 -4.08 6.72 -13.28
CA ARG A 12 -2.95 6.36 -14.15
C ARG A 12 -2.85 4.84 -14.35
N CYS A 13 -3.98 4.19 -14.63
CA CYS A 13 -4.00 2.74 -14.91
C CYS A 13 -3.46 2.39 -16.31
N GLY A 14 -3.51 3.34 -17.26
CA GLY A 14 -3.00 3.18 -18.62
C GLY A 14 -4.04 2.75 -19.67
N ALA A 15 -5.29 2.43 -19.27
CA ALA A 15 -6.29 1.90 -20.21
C ALA A 15 -6.59 2.83 -21.40
N CYS A 16 -6.60 4.15 -21.18
CA CYS A 16 -6.86 5.13 -22.23
C CYS A 16 -5.82 5.12 -23.35
N PHE A 17 -4.57 4.71 -23.09
CA PHE A 17 -3.55 4.59 -24.14
C PHE A 17 -3.83 3.43 -25.09
N VAL A 18 -4.57 2.41 -24.64
CA VAL A 18 -5.00 1.28 -25.47
C VAL A 18 -6.21 1.67 -26.32
N ALA A 19 -7.13 2.44 -25.74
CA ALA A 19 -8.29 3.00 -26.46
C ALA A 19 -7.89 4.04 -27.53
N ASP A 20 -6.70 4.65 -27.38
CA ASP A 20 -6.13 5.64 -28.29
C ASP A 20 -5.49 4.99 -29.53
N THR A 21 -6.36 4.58 -30.46
CA THR A 21 -5.96 3.96 -31.73
C THR A 21 -5.14 4.88 -32.64
N HIS A 22 -5.16 6.19 -32.39
CA HIS A 22 -4.46 7.19 -33.21
C HIS A 22 -3.18 7.74 -32.55
N ARG A 23 -2.81 7.25 -31.35
CA ARG A 23 -1.62 7.68 -30.60
C ARG A 23 -1.55 9.19 -30.37
N GLN A 24 -2.70 9.80 -30.08
CA GLN A 24 -2.85 11.23 -29.80
C GLN A 24 -2.57 11.59 -28.32
N LEU A 25 -2.53 10.61 -27.43
CA LEU A 25 -2.17 10.77 -26.03
C LEU A 25 -0.65 10.68 -25.83
N SER A 26 -0.16 11.52 -24.92
CA SER A 26 1.17 11.39 -24.33
C SER A 26 1.11 11.48 -22.81
N LYS A 27 2.26 11.41 -22.14
CA LYS A 27 2.38 11.53 -20.68
C LYS A 27 3.01 12.87 -20.31
N ASP A 28 2.46 13.54 -19.30
CA ASP A 28 3.17 14.65 -18.67
C ASP A 28 4.31 14.17 -17.75
N SER A 29 5.02 15.11 -17.12
CA SER A 29 6.15 14.81 -16.22
C SER A 29 5.79 13.99 -14.98
N LEU A 30 4.49 13.87 -14.65
CA LEU A 30 3.98 13.07 -13.55
C LEU A 30 3.30 11.78 -14.05
N GLY A 31 3.35 11.51 -15.36
CA GLY A 31 2.78 10.32 -15.98
C GLY A 31 1.28 10.38 -16.20
N PHE A 32 0.64 11.56 -16.11
CA PHE A 32 -0.78 11.68 -16.46
C PHE A 32 -0.98 11.71 -17.98
N PRO A 33 -2.06 11.09 -18.50
CA PRO A 33 -2.41 11.18 -19.90
C PRO A 33 -2.79 12.62 -20.26
N VAL A 34 -2.13 13.17 -21.27
CA VAL A 34 -2.36 14.51 -21.80
C VAL A 34 -2.50 14.47 -23.32
N TYR A 35 -3.20 15.44 -23.90
CA TYR A 35 -3.42 15.57 -25.34
C TYR A 35 -3.26 17.02 -25.79
N ASP A 36 -3.05 17.24 -27.09
CA ASP A 36 -3.08 18.56 -27.69
C ASP A 36 -4.53 18.91 -28.08
N PRO A 37 -5.17 19.94 -27.47
CA PRO A 37 -6.54 20.32 -27.81
C PRO A 37 -6.71 20.80 -29.26
N LYS A 38 -5.64 21.07 -29.99
CA LYS A 38 -5.70 21.41 -31.42
C LYS A 38 -5.93 20.18 -32.31
N GLN A 39 -5.69 18.98 -31.80
CA GLN A 39 -5.96 17.73 -32.53
C GLN A 39 -7.43 17.37 -32.39
N ASN A 40 -8.04 16.83 -33.45
CA ASN A 40 -9.37 16.25 -33.38
C ASN A 40 -9.31 14.89 -32.66
N ILE A 41 -9.45 14.93 -31.33
CA ILE A 41 -9.36 13.77 -30.44
C ILE A 41 -10.73 13.45 -29.84
N ASP A 42 -11.15 12.20 -29.99
CA ASP A 42 -12.39 11.70 -29.37
C ASP A 42 -12.16 11.38 -27.89
N THR A 43 -12.19 12.42 -27.05
CA THR A 43 -12.01 12.27 -25.60
C THR A 43 -13.08 11.38 -24.97
N GLN A 44 -14.29 11.32 -25.52
CA GLN A 44 -15.37 10.48 -25.01
C GLN A 44 -15.05 9.00 -25.21
N LYS A 45 -14.56 8.62 -26.40
CA LYS A 45 -14.04 7.27 -26.66
C LYS A 45 -12.92 6.90 -25.69
N LEU A 46 -11.97 7.80 -25.43
CA LEU A 46 -10.86 7.53 -24.50
C LEU A 46 -11.33 7.42 -23.04
N LEU A 47 -12.31 8.22 -22.64
CA LEU A 47 -12.90 8.20 -21.30
C LEU A 47 -13.88 7.04 -21.08
N SER A 48 -14.30 6.34 -22.15
CA SER A 48 -15.12 5.12 -22.05
C SER A 48 -14.42 3.99 -21.26
N VAL A 49 -13.09 3.99 -21.14
CA VAL A 49 -12.33 3.02 -20.33
C VAL A 49 -11.82 3.61 -19.02
N CYS A 50 -12.12 4.89 -18.77
CA CYS A 50 -11.64 5.60 -17.60
C CYS A 50 -12.27 5.04 -16.32
N THR A 51 -11.42 4.58 -15.42
CA THR A 51 -11.83 4.10 -14.09
C THR A 51 -11.92 5.24 -13.07
N GLY A 52 -11.51 6.45 -13.45
CA GLY A 52 -11.55 7.65 -12.61
C GLY A 52 -12.94 8.22 -12.41
N GLU A 53 -13.71 8.28 -13.48
CA GLU A 53 -15.06 8.84 -13.51
C GLU A 53 -16.13 7.75 -13.62
N ASN A 54 -15.95 6.80 -14.55
CA ASN A 54 -16.94 5.77 -14.83
C ASN A 54 -16.62 4.51 -14.02
N TRP A 55 -17.41 4.26 -12.97
CA TRP A 55 -17.22 3.12 -12.06
C TRP A 55 -18.43 2.18 -12.14
N ASN A 56 -18.63 1.55 -13.30
CA ASN A 56 -19.68 0.56 -13.60
C ASN A 56 -19.42 -0.80 -12.94
N TYR A 57 -19.08 -0.77 -11.66
CA TYR A 57 -18.51 -1.89 -10.95
C TYR A 57 -19.53 -3.03 -10.74
N ARG A 58 -20.81 -2.70 -10.48
CA ARG A 58 -21.87 -3.70 -10.34
C ARG A 58 -22.13 -4.42 -11.66
N GLN A 59 -22.16 -3.69 -12.76
CA GLN A 59 -22.28 -4.27 -14.09
C GLN A 59 -21.12 -5.23 -14.38
N LEU A 60 -19.88 -4.80 -14.14
CA LEU A 60 -18.70 -5.64 -14.34
C LEU A 60 -18.72 -6.91 -13.50
N LEU A 61 -19.18 -6.84 -12.25
CA LEU A 61 -19.34 -8.02 -11.38
C LEU A 61 -20.34 -9.02 -11.96
N LYS A 62 -21.48 -8.55 -12.49
CA LYS A 62 -22.48 -9.41 -13.13
C LYS A 62 -21.96 -10.06 -14.41
N GLU A 63 -21.23 -9.32 -15.23
CA GLU A 63 -20.67 -9.86 -16.47
C GLU A 63 -19.55 -10.87 -16.21
N GLU A 64 -18.82 -10.74 -15.10
CA GLU A 64 -17.74 -11.67 -14.76
C GLU A 64 -18.25 -12.93 -14.04
N TYR A 65 -19.21 -12.78 -13.12
CA TYR A 65 -19.64 -13.84 -12.21
C TYR A 65 -21.09 -14.31 -12.44
N GLY A 66 -21.80 -13.72 -13.41
CA GLY A 66 -23.19 -14.01 -13.74
C GLY A 66 -24.20 -13.13 -12.99
N ASP A 67 -25.42 -13.05 -13.53
CA ASP A 67 -26.50 -12.21 -12.98
C ASP A 67 -26.96 -12.61 -11.57
N ASN A 68 -26.72 -13.87 -11.18
CA ASN A 68 -27.12 -14.41 -9.89
C ASN A 68 -26.13 -14.09 -8.75
N VAL A 69 -25.08 -13.30 -9.01
CA VAL A 69 -24.07 -12.94 -8.01
C VAL A 69 -24.72 -12.24 -6.80
N GLN A 70 -24.70 -12.90 -5.64
CA GLN A 70 -25.33 -12.43 -4.38
C GLN A 70 -24.45 -11.46 -3.58
N TYR A 71 -23.68 -10.62 -4.27
CA TYR A 71 -22.72 -9.71 -3.64
C TYR A 71 -23.11 -8.24 -3.88
N ASP A 72 -23.18 -7.45 -2.80
CA ASP A 72 -23.40 -6.01 -2.86
C ASP A 72 -22.07 -5.23 -2.72
N PRO A 73 -21.57 -4.59 -3.80
CA PRO A 73 -20.33 -3.80 -3.77
C PRO A 73 -20.37 -2.55 -2.88
N SER A 74 -21.55 -2.16 -2.37
CA SER A 74 -21.69 -1.08 -1.39
C SER A 74 -21.22 -1.49 0.02
N THR A 75 -21.11 -2.81 0.28
CA THR A 75 -20.80 -3.37 1.59
C THR A 75 -19.28 -3.57 1.80
N PRO A 76 -18.79 -3.57 3.05
CA PRO A 76 -17.39 -3.82 3.38
C PRO A 76 -17.00 -5.31 3.32
N ASP A 77 -17.65 -6.12 2.49
CA ASP A 77 -17.31 -7.54 2.30
C ASP A 77 -16.09 -7.71 1.37
N ILE A 78 -15.50 -8.90 1.36
CA ILE A 78 -14.33 -9.28 0.55
C ILE A 78 -14.66 -9.57 -0.94
N GLY A 79 -15.93 -9.41 -1.29
CA GLY A 79 -16.47 -9.62 -2.63
C GLY A 79 -16.78 -11.08 -2.94
N HIS A 80 -17.35 -11.31 -4.13
CA HIS A 80 -17.59 -12.65 -4.65
C HIS A 80 -16.29 -13.46 -4.68
N HIS A 81 -16.35 -14.68 -4.14
CA HIS A 81 -15.27 -15.66 -4.17
C HIS A 81 -15.85 -17.07 -4.05
N ARG A 82 -15.10 -18.05 -4.54
CA ARG A 82 -15.42 -19.47 -4.52
C ARG A 82 -14.79 -20.13 -3.29
N THR A 83 -13.49 -19.95 -3.14
CA THR A 83 -12.66 -20.59 -2.12
C THR A 83 -11.50 -19.67 -1.71
N ILE A 84 -10.96 -19.90 -0.52
CA ILE A 84 -9.76 -19.21 -0.03
C ILE A 84 -8.75 -20.28 0.39
N TYR A 85 -7.52 -20.14 -0.10
CA TYR A 85 -6.41 -21.00 0.29
C TYR A 85 -5.37 -20.18 1.06
N LEU A 86 -4.66 -20.79 2.01
CA LEU A 86 -3.46 -20.23 2.61
C LEU A 86 -2.26 -21.01 2.08
N VAL A 87 -1.38 -20.35 1.33
CA VAL A 87 -0.28 -21.03 0.64
C VAL A 87 1.05 -20.26 0.72
N ALA A 88 2.14 -20.98 0.52
CA ALA A 88 3.47 -20.41 0.27
C ALA A 88 4.21 -21.22 -0.80
N SER A 89 5.08 -20.57 -1.56
CA SER A 89 5.98 -21.21 -2.52
C SER A 89 6.79 -22.32 -1.85
N SER A 90 6.98 -23.49 -2.45
CA SER A 90 7.97 -24.47 -1.95
C SER A 90 9.41 -24.05 -2.28
N ASP A 91 9.57 -23.13 -3.23
CA ASP A 91 10.85 -22.56 -3.63
C ASP A 91 11.26 -21.39 -2.71
N SER A 92 12.39 -21.54 -2.01
CA SER A 92 12.92 -20.56 -1.06
C SER A 92 13.41 -19.27 -1.73
N LYS A 93 13.94 -19.34 -2.96
CA LYS A 93 14.32 -18.16 -3.74
C LYS A 93 13.09 -17.31 -4.03
N HIS A 94 11.98 -17.94 -4.40
CA HIS A 94 10.71 -17.24 -4.63
C HIS A 94 10.11 -16.68 -3.34
N ARG A 95 10.23 -17.36 -2.19
CA ARG A 95 9.83 -16.79 -0.89
C ARG A 95 10.62 -15.52 -0.58
N LEU A 96 11.94 -15.56 -0.72
CA LEU A 96 12.83 -14.45 -0.39
C LEU A 96 12.67 -13.24 -1.34
N LEU A 97 12.46 -13.50 -2.63
CA LEU A 97 12.25 -12.43 -3.61
C LEU A 97 10.82 -11.89 -3.59
N GLY A 98 9.86 -12.73 -3.20
CA GLY A 98 8.45 -12.39 -3.07
C GLY A 98 8.19 -11.32 -2.00
N GLN A 99 6.98 -10.74 -2.04
CA GLN A 99 6.55 -9.79 -1.03
C GLN A 99 6.22 -10.45 0.33
N SER A 100 5.76 -11.69 0.23
CA SER A 100 5.41 -12.59 1.32
C SER A 100 5.79 -13.99 0.84
N GLY A 101 4.89 -14.98 0.88
CA GLY A 101 5.20 -16.37 0.51
C GLY A 101 5.52 -16.66 -0.97
N GLY A 102 5.95 -15.70 -1.80
CA GLY A 102 6.33 -15.95 -3.21
C GLY A 102 5.21 -16.41 -4.15
N VAL A 103 3.95 -16.31 -3.72
CA VAL A 103 2.81 -17.02 -4.33
C VAL A 103 2.51 -16.58 -5.77
N THR A 104 2.39 -15.28 -6.02
CA THR A 104 2.09 -14.75 -7.37
C THR A 104 3.14 -15.19 -8.39
N THR A 105 4.42 -15.04 -8.07
CA THR A 105 5.53 -15.46 -8.94
C THR A 105 5.49 -16.96 -9.22
N THR A 106 5.21 -17.78 -8.20
CA THR A 106 5.14 -19.24 -8.36
C THR A 106 3.97 -19.69 -9.23
N ILE A 107 2.80 -19.05 -9.13
CA ILE A 107 1.64 -19.32 -10.01
C ILE A 107 1.98 -18.97 -11.46
N LEU A 108 2.58 -17.79 -11.70
CA LEU A 108 2.95 -17.35 -13.04
C LEU A 108 4.05 -18.23 -13.64
N ARG A 109 5.06 -18.61 -12.86
CA ARG A 109 6.09 -19.60 -13.26
C ARG A 109 5.43 -20.90 -13.71
N HIS A 110 4.53 -21.46 -12.90
CA HIS A 110 3.81 -22.68 -13.29
C HIS A 110 3.04 -22.48 -14.60
N GLY A 111 2.44 -21.30 -14.79
CA GLY A 111 1.76 -20.94 -16.04
C GLY A 111 2.67 -20.95 -17.26
N PHE A 112 3.91 -20.46 -17.14
CA PHE A 112 4.91 -20.57 -18.22
C PHE A 112 5.34 -22.02 -18.46
N GLU A 113 5.68 -22.76 -17.40
CA GLU A 113 6.19 -24.14 -17.49
C GLU A 113 5.18 -25.13 -18.08
N THR A 114 3.88 -24.89 -17.88
CA THR A 114 2.78 -25.70 -18.43
C THR A 114 2.28 -25.19 -19.78
N GLY A 115 2.78 -24.04 -20.24
CA GLY A 115 2.27 -23.38 -21.43
C GLY A 115 0.85 -22.82 -21.29
N TYR A 116 0.30 -22.71 -20.08
CA TYR A 116 -0.97 -22.03 -19.78
C TYR A 116 -0.91 -20.55 -20.20
N ILE A 117 0.26 -19.94 -20.04
CA ILE A 117 0.60 -18.62 -20.58
C ILE A 117 1.94 -18.65 -21.33
N ASP A 118 2.12 -17.73 -22.27
CA ASP A 118 3.42 -17.47 -22.94
C ASP A 118 3.95 -16.04 -22.70
N ALA A 119 3.15 -15.20 -22.05
CA ALA A 119 3.56 -13.85 -21.65
C ALA A 119 2.83 -13.42 -20.37
N THR A 120 3.43 -12.50 -19.62
CA THR A 120 2.80 -11.82 -18.50
C THR A 120 3.05 -10.33 -18.55
N LEU A 121 1.99 -9.53 -18.44
CA LEU A 121 2.07 -8.10 -18.21
C LEU A 121 2.20 -7.83 -16.70
N ALA A 122 3.36 -7.32 -16.30
CA ALA A 122 3.73 -7.06 -14.91
C ALA A 122 4.34 -5.68 -14.70
N VAL A 123 4.85 -5.44 -13.50
CA VAL A 123 5.49 -4.18 -13.10
C VAL A 123 6.89 -4.45 -12.55
N ARG A 124 7.87 -3.74 -13.08
CA ARG A 124 9.25 -3.76 -12.57
C ARG A 124 9.74 -2.36 -12.18
N ARG A 125 10.94 -2.29 -11.62
CA ARG A 125 11.68 -1.05 -11.46
C ARG A 125 12.53 -0.85 -12.72
N PRO A 126 12.61 0.37 -13.30
CA PRO A 126 13.61 0.67 -14.33
C PRO A 126 15.02 0.41 -13.79
N LYS A 127 15.92 -0.04 -14.67
CA LYS A 127 17.35 -0.12 -14.34
C LYS A 127 17.91 1.31 -14.19
N ALA A 128 18.75 1.55 -13.19
CA ALA A 128 19.24 2.89 -12.84
C ALA A 128 19.99 3.62 -13.98
N ASN A 129 20.56 2.87 -14.93
CA ASN A 129 21.22 3.42 -16.11
C ASN A 129 20.25 3.85 -17.24
N VAL A 130 18.98 3.45 -17.18
CA VAL A 130 17.95 3.77 -18.18
C VAL A 130 16.87 4.68 -17.61
N GLY A 131 16.56 4.56 -16.32
CA GLY A 131 15.52 5.33 -15.66
C GLY A 131 15.69 5.38 -14.14
N SER A 132 14.74 6.03 -13.47
CA SER A 132 14.79 6.18 -12.02
C SER A 132 14.52 4.84 -11.31
N PRO A 133 15.39 4.36 -10.41
CA PRO A 133 15.15 3.13 -9.64
C PRO A 133 13.98 3.27 -8.65
N TYR A 134 13.53 4.50 -8.39
CA TYR A 134 12.37 4.82 -7.55
C TYR A 134 11.04 4.86 -8.32
N ALA A 135 11.07 4.79 -9.65
CA ALA A 135 9.89 4.74 -10.51
C ALA A 135 9.45 3.28 -10.74
N SER A 136 8.27 3.11 -11.31
CA SER A 136 7.78 1.81 -11.77
C SER A 136 7.43 1.89 -13.24
N GLU A 137 7.68 0.81 -13.96
CA GLU A 137 7.36 0.70 -15.39
C GLU A 137 6.58 -0.59 -15.68
N PRO A 138 5.65 -0.55 -16.65
CA PRO A 138 5.03 -1.76 -17.18
C PRO A 138 6.10 -2.62 -17.84
N PHE A 139 5.92 -3.93 -17.76
CA PHE A 139 6.89 -4.89 -18.28
C PHE A 139 6.20 -6.14 -18.79
N ILE A 140 6.57 -6.59 -19.99
CA ILE A 140 6.14 -7.86 -20.54
C ILE A 140 7.25 -8.87 -20.30
N ALA A 141 7.00 -9.85 -19.42
CA ALA A 141 7.86 -11.01 -19.24
C ALA A 141 7.39 -12.13 -20.17
N THR A 142 8.31 -12.82 -20.84
CA THR A 142 8.02 -13.94 -21.76
C THR A 142 8.50 -15.29 -21.24
N ASN A 143 9.18 -15.30 -20.10
CA ASN A 143 9.69 -16.51 -19.44
C ASN A 143 9.83 -16.28 -17.93
N THR A 144 10.15 -17.35 -17.21
CA THR A 144 10.30 -17.36 -15.74
C THR A 144 11.49 -16.50 -15.28
N GLU A 145 12.58 -16.48 -16.04
CA GLU A 145 13.79 -15.74 -15.71
C GLU A 145 13.53 -14.23 -15.73
N GLU A 146 12.91 -13.74 -16.79
CA GLU A 146 12.45 -12.36 -16.94
C GLU A 146 11.45 -11.96 -15.86
N LEU A 147 10.54 -12.87 -15.49
CA LEU A 147 9.52 -12.62 -14.46
C LEU A 147 10.14 -12.21 -13.12
N LEU A 148 11.37 -12.64 -12.80
CA LEU A 148 12.03 -12.30 -11.54
C LEU A 148 12.25 -10.79 -11.35
N ASP A 149 12.40 -10.01 -12.42
CA ASP A 149 12.51 -8.54 -12.37
C ASP A 149 11.21 -7.89 -11.83
N SER A 150 10.09 -8.61 -11.93
CA SER A 150 8.78 -8.17 -11.45
C SER A 150 8.48 -8.57 -10.01
N CYS A 151 9.33 -9.36 -9.35
CA CYS A 151 9.10 -9.84 -7.97
C CYS A 151 9.01 -8.70 -6.93
N GLY A 152 8.24 -8.94 -5.87
CA GLY A 152 8.00 -8.00 -4.78
C GLY A 152 7.06 -6.85 -5.15
N SER A 153 6.48 -6.19 -4.15
CA SER A 153 5.59 -5.06 -4.41
C SER A 153 6.38 -3.79 -4.71
N LYS A 154 5.94 -3.05 -5.73
CA LYS A 154 6.40 -1.70 -6.00
C LYS A 154 5.30 -0.74 -5.57
N TYR A 155 5.51 -0.03 -4.47
CA TYR A 155 4.55 0.97 -3.98
C TYR A 155 4.76 2.30 -4.72
N THR A 156 4.60 2.24 -6.04
CA THR A 156 4.74 3.38 -6.93
C THR A 156 3.75 3.20 -8.07
N ILE A 157 3.15 4.29 -8.51
CA ILE A 157 2.15 4.28 -9.58
C ILE A 157 2.79 3.86 -10.90
N CYS A 158 2.04 3.04 -11.63
CA CYS A 158 2.44 2.50 -12.91
C CYS A 158 1.22 2.41 -13.83
N SER A 159 1.36 2.93 -15.04
CA SER A 159 0.38 2.81 -16.14
C SER A 159 0.45 1.41 -16.75
N THR A 160 0.26 0.36 -15.95
CA THR A 160 0.47 -1.04 -16.35
C THR A 160 -0.21 -1.41 -17.66
N LEU A 161 -1.45 -0.93 -17.88
CA LEU A 161 -2.24 -1.29 -19.06
C LEU A 161 -1.75 -0.62 -20.35
N GLU A 162 -0.82 0.34 -20.32
CA GLU A 162 -0.35 1.00 -21.54
C GLU A 162 0.33 0.02 -22.51
N LEU A 163 0.90 -1.09 -22.01
CA LEU A 163 1.46 -2.17 -22.83
C LEU A 163 0.46 -3.28 -23.16
N LEU A 164 -0.83 -3.13 -22.80
CA LEU A 164 -1.83 -4.16 -23.05
C LEU A 164 -2.04 -4.41 -24.56
N GLY A 165 -2.03 -3.35 -25.38
CA GLY A 165 -2.12 -3.49 -26.83
C GLY A 165 -0.93 -4.26 -27.42
N GLU A 166 0.28 -4.03 -26.90
CA GLU A 166 1.50 -4.72 -27.34
C GLU A 166 1.50 -6.20 -26.95
N ILE A 167 1.17 -6.54 -25.70
CA ILE A 167 1.12 -7.95 -25.30
C ILE A 167 0.02 -8.70 -26.05
N ALA A 168 -1.14 -8.07 -26.27
CA ALA A 168 -2.26 -8.68 -27.00
C ALA A 168 -1.99 -8.87 -28.50
N SER A 169 -1.07 -8.11 -29.10
CA SER A 169 -0.65 -8.32 -30.49
C SER A 169 0.42 -9.41 -30.64
N ARG A 170 1.10 -9.78 -29.55
CA ARG A 170 2.22 -10.74 -29.55
C ARG A 170 1.87 -12.08 -28.91
N SER A 171 0.83 -12.12 -28.08
CA SER A 171 0.42 -13.30 -27.31
C SER A 171 -1.09 -13.51 -27.40
N SER A 172 -1.48 -14.77 -27.55
CA SER A 172 -2.87 -15.22 -27.46
C SER A 172 -3.21 -15.86 -26.11
N LYS A 173 -2.26 -15.90 -25.18
CA LYS A 173 -2.41 -16.50 -23.85
C LYS A 173 -1.51 -15.81 -22.82
N PHE A 174 -1.87 -14.58 -22.46
CA PHE A 174 -1.12 -13.83 -21.47
C PHE A 174 -1.79 -13.80 -20.09
N ALA A 175 -0.98 -13.60 -19.05
CA ALA A 175 -1.47 -13.19 -17.73
C ALA A 175 -1.31 -11.67 -17.51
N LEU A 176 -2.14 -11.11 -16.65
CA LEU A 176 -2.04 -9.74 -16.16
C LEU A 176 -1.86 -9.75 -14.64
N THR A 177 -0.75 -9.17 -14.17
CA THR A 177 -0.65 -8.76 -12.77
C THR A 177 -1.19 -7.34 -12.61
N SER A 178 -2.20 -7.15 -11.78
CA SER A 178 -2.92 -5.87 -11.72
C SER A 178 -3.37 -5.46 -10.33
N LEU A 179 -3.49 -4.14 -10.14
CA LEU A 179 -4.23 -3.53 -9.05
C LEU A 179 -5.72 -3.43 -9.40
N PRO A 180 -6.64 -3.26 -8.43
CA PRO A 180 -8.08 -3.16 -8.67
C PRO A 180 -8.48 -2.20 -9.80
N CYS A 181 -7.93 -0.99 -9.80
CA CYS A 181 -8.24 0.02 -10.81
C CYS A 181 -7.75 -0.34 -12.23
N GLN A 182 -6.74 -1.19 -12.33
CA GLN A 182 -6.23 -1.71 -13.61
C GLN A 182 -7.06 -2.92 -14.06
N THR A 183 -7.50 -3.78 -13.14
CA THR A 183 -8.44 -4.86 -13.48
C THR A 183 -9.75 -4.30 -14.04
N VAL A 184 -10.33 -3.29 -13.38
CA VAL A 184 -11.50 -2.56 -13.92
C VAL A 184 -11.20 -1.98 -15.31
N GLY A 185 -10.01 -1.39 -15.50
CA GLY A 185 -9.60 -0.84 -16.80
C GLY A 185 -9.54 -1.88 -17.92
N LEU A 186 -8.96 -3.05 -17.65
CA LEU A 186 -8.96 -4.18 -18.59
C LEU A 186 -10.39 -4.63 -18.92
N LYS A 187 -11.24 -4.84 -17.91
CA LYS A 187 -12.61 -5.32 -18.15
C LYS A 187 -13.44 -4.31 -18.97
N ARG A 188 -13.23 -3.01 -18.76
CA ARG A 188 -13.86 -1.96 -19.60
C ARG A 188 -13.30 -1.92 -21.02
N LEU A 189 -12.01 -2.17 -21.22
CA LEU A 189 -11.42 -2.32 -22.56
C LEU A 189 -12.05 -3.51 -23.31
N VAL A 190 -12.25 -4.63 -22.62
CA VAL A 190 -12.95 -5.81 -23.16
C VAL A 190 -14.37 -5.46 -23.59
N GLN A 191 -15.11 -4.70 -22.78
CA GLN A 191 -16.50 -4.30 -23.07
C GLN A 191 -16.59 -3.33 -24.25
N ALA A 192 -15.73 -2.31 -24.29
CA ALA A 192 -15.94 -1.15 -25.15
C ALA A 192 -15.06 -1.09 -26.40
N HIS A 193 -13.96 -1.88 -26.46
CA HIS A 193 -12.97 -1.75 -27.54
C HIS A 193 -12.56 -3.08 -28.17
N ASP A 194 -12.17 -4.07 -27.37
CA ASP A 194 -11.60 -5.32 -27.89
C ASP A 194 -12.01 -6.52 -27.03
N SER A 195 -13.09 -7.19 -27.46
CA SER A 195 -13.59 -8.40 -26.79
C SER A 195 -12.60 -9.57 -26.84
N THR A 196 -11.67 -9.59 -27.80
CA THR A 196 -10.67 -10.67 -27.93
C THR A 196 -9.72 -10.72 -26.74
N LEU A 197 -9.55 -9.60 -26.03
CA LEU A 197 -8.79 -9.53 -24.77
C LEU A 197 -9.34 -10.48 -23.70
N ARG A 198 -10.65 -10.78 -23.71
CA ARG A 198 -11.27 -11.73 -22.77
C ARG A 198 -10.66 -13.12 -22.93
N ASP A 199 -10.51 -13.56 -24.17
CA ASP A 199 -10.01 -14.89 -24.49
C ASP A 199 -8.49 -14.95 -24.41
N LYS A 200 -7.79 -13.88 -24.78
CA LYS A 200 -6.32 -13.81 -24.73
C LYS A 200 -5.78 -13.71 -23.30
N CYS A 201 -6.45 -12.98 -22.40
CA CYS A 201 -6.05 -12.84 -21.01
C CYS A 201 -6.49 -14.06 -20.20
N LYS A 202 -5.61 -15.05 -20.04
CA LYS A 202 -5.90 -16.33 -19.37
C LYS A 202 -5.98 -16.21 -17.85
N LEU A 203 -5.23 -15.28 -17.26
CA LEU A 203 -5.18 -15.08 -15.82
C LEU A 203 -5.04 -13.60 -15.46
N ILE A 204 -5.89 -13.13 -14.56
CA ILE A 204 -5.78 -11.85 -13.87
C ILE A 204 -5.49 -12.15 -12.41
N ILE A 205 -4.30 -11.80 -11.95
CA ILE A 205 -3.87 -12.02 -10.57
C ILE A 205 -3.39 -10.71 -9.95
N GLY A 206 -3.70 -10.45 -8.69
CA GLY A 206 -3.31 -9.18 -8.09
C GLY A 206 -3.43 -9.14 -6.58
N PRO A 207 -2.73 -8.21 -5.91
CA PRO A 207 -2.80 -8.10 -4.47
C PRO A 207 -4.05 -7.37 -4.01
N PHE A 208 -4.37 -7.49 -2.73
CA PHE A 208 -5.15 -6.44 -2.05
C PHE A 208 -4.43 -5.10 -2.16
N CYS A 209 -5.17 -4.03 -2.47
CA CYS A 209 -4.58 -2.72 -2.73
C CYS A 209 -5.12 -1.67 -1.77
N GLY A 210 -4.25 -1.25 -0.84
CA GLY A 210 -4.46 -0.05 -0.07
C GLY A 210 -4.29 1.19 -0.94
N LEU A 211 -3.29 2.01 -0.66
CA LEU A 211 -2.98 3.19 -1.47
C LEU A 211 -1.79 2.90 -2.37
N ASN A 212 -1.68 3.62 -3.47
CA ASN A 212 -0.43 3.70 -4.22
C ASN A 212 0.23 5.07 -3.98
N MET A 213 1.48 5.27 -4.39
CA MET A 213 2.25 6.49 -4.13
C MET A 213 2.92 7.05 -5.38
N GLU A 214 3.16 8.35 -5.38
CA GLU A 214 4.06 8.99 -6.35
C GLU A 214 5.49 8.44 -6.23
N ALA A 215 6.21 8.35 -7.36
CA ALA A 215 7.62 7.93 -7.39
C ALA A 215 8.54 8.79 -6.51
N GLU A 216 8.15 10.05 -6.28
CA GLU A 216 8.85 10.96 -5.37
C GLU A 216 8.97 10.42 -3.94
N ALA A 217 8.08 9.50 -3.50
CA ALA A 217 8.12 8.93 -2.16
C ALA A 217 9.45 8.23 -1.85
N GLY A 218 9.99 7.45 -2.79
CA GLY A 218 11.26 6.74 -2.62
C GLY A 218 12.45 7.71 -2.55
N LEU A 219 12.46 8.72 -3.42
CA LEU A 219 13.46 9.80 -3.42
C LEU A 219 13.45 10.58 -2.09
N ALA A 220 12.27 10.94 -1.61
CA ALA A 220 12.11 11.66 -0.35
C ALA A 220 12.55 10.83 0.85
N LEU A 221 12.27 9.53 0.82
CA LEU A 221 12.71 8.59 1.84
C LEU A 221 14.24 8.53 1.90
N ALA A 222 14.91 8.32 0.75
CA ALA A 222 16.37 8.30 0.66
C ALA A 222 17.00 9.58 1.28
N LYS A 223 16.51 10.77 0.87
CA LYS A 223 16.98 12.05 1.41
C LYS A 223 16.77 12.19 2.91
N ALA A 224 15.63 11.71 3.43
CA ALA A 224 15.31 11.82 4.84
C ALA A 224 16.15 10.87 5.72
N THR A 225 16.67 9.80 5.14
CA THR A 225 17.58 8.85 5.81
C THR A 225 19.06 9.11 5.50
N GLY A 226 19.38 10.26 4.88
CA GLY A 226 20.76 10.68 4.62
C GLY A 226 21.44 9.98 3.44
N ILE A 227 20.68 9.29 2.59
CA ILE A 227 21.18 8.61 1.40
C ILE A 227 21.15 9.60 0.24
N GLU A 228 22.26 9.73 -0.51
CA GLU A 228 22.30 10.51 -1.75
C GLU A 228 21.49 9.77 -2.82
N PRO A 229 20.33 10.30 -3.27
CA PRO A 229 19.44 9.52 -4.12
C PRO A 229 20.02 9.16 -5.48
N ALA A 230 20.98 9.95 -5.99
CA ALA A 230 21.68 9.69 -7.25
C ALA A 230 22.56 8.43 -7.20
N ASN A 231 22.99 8.00 -6.01
CA ASN A 231 23.88 6.84 -5.86
C ASN A 231 23.11 5.51 -5.72
N VAL A 232 21.78 5.55 -5.63
CA VAL A 232 20.98 4.34 -5.48
C VAL A 232 20.81 3.66 -6.83
N VAL A 233 21.12 2.37 -6.89
CA VAL A 233 20.99 1.54 -8.11
C VAL A 233 19.80 0.60 -8.06
N GLU A 234 19.34 0.25 -6.86
CA GLU A 234 18.16 -0.60 -6.64
C GLU A 234 17.38 -0.09 -5.44
N PHE A 235 16.05 -0.01 -5.57
CA PHE A 235 15.15 0.36 -4.50
C PHE A 235 14.03 -0.67 -4.34
N ARG A 236 13.96 -1.30 -3.17
CA ARG A 236 12.86 -2.20 -2.80
C ARG A 236 12.09 -1.58 -1.64
N ASN A 237 10.81 -1.32 -1.84
CA ASN A 237 9.95 -0.83 -0.76
C ASN A 237 9.90 -1.80 0.43
N ARG A 238 9.92 -3.10 0.11
CA ARG A 238 9.92 -4.19 1.08
C ARG A 238 10.63 -5.39 0.47
N GLY A 239 11.81 -5.71 0.99
CA GLY A 239 12.63 -6.86 0.62
C GLY A 239 13.23 -7.55 1.85
N GLY A 240 13.91 -8.67 1.62
CA GLY A 240 14.37 -9.57 2.69
C GLY A 240 13.23 -10.48 3.18
N GLU A 241 13.51 -11.22 4.26
CA GLU A 241 12.54 -12.12 4.91
C GLU A 241 11.31 -11.36 5.40
N PHE A 242 10.15 -12.01 5.44
CA PHE A 242 8.92 -11.42 5.92
C PHE A 242 9.07 -10.98 7.40
N PRO A 243 8.64 -9.76 7.80
CA PRO A 243 7.81 -8.81 7.09
C PRO A 243 8.60 -7.76 6.27
N GLY A 244 9.87 -7.98 6.02
CA GLY A 244 10.73 -7.19 5.13
C GLY A 244 11.05 -5.78 5.62
N VAL A 245 12.09 -5.22 5.01
CA VAL A 245 12.54 -3.84 5.22
C VAL A 245 12.66 -3.13 3.88
N THR A 246 12.70 -1.81 3.92
CA THR A 246 13.01 -1.02 2.73
C THR A 246 14.50 -1.08 2.47
N ILE A 247 14.90 -1.41 1.25
CA ILE A 247 16.30 -1.60 0.86
C ILE A 247 16.66 -0.57 -0.20
N PHE A 248 17.76 0.13 0.01
CA PHE A 248 18.43 0.96 -0.98
C PHE A 248 19.80 0.34 -1.25
N LYS A 249 20.01 -0.21 -2.44
CA LYS A 249 21.34 -0.63 -2.85
C LYS A 249 22.10 0.54 -3.42
N ASN A 250 23.33 0.71 -2.95
CA ASN A 250 24.17 1.85 -3.29
C ASN A 250 25.24 1.43 -4.30
N ALA A 251 25.47 2.24 -5.34
CA ALA A 251 26.58 2.03 -6.28
C ALA A 251 27.94 2.15 -5.59
N HIS A 252 28.02 3.02 -4.58
CA HIS A 252 29.27 3.46 -3.96
C HIS A 252 29.12 3.42 -2.44
N GLY A 253 29.13 2.21 -1.87
CA GLY A 253 29.12 2.02 -0.42
C GLY A 253 28.23 0.88 0.04
N ALA A 254 27.85 0.93 1.33
CA ALA A 254 26.99 -0.07 1.93
C ALA A 254 25.52 0.13 1.52
N ASP A 255 24.80 -0.99 1.43
CA ASP A 255 23.35 -0.98 1.30
C ASP A 255 22.70 -0.41 2.57
N HIS A 256 21.60 0.31 2.38
CA HIS A 256 20.86 0.93 3.48
C HIS A 256 19.51 0.24 3.69
N PHE A 257 19.18 0.00 4.96
CA PHE A 257 17.95 -0.66 5.39
C PHE A 257 17.13 0.30 6.24
N VAL A 258 15.86 0.49 5.87
CA VAL A 258 14.94 1.39 6.57
C VAL A 258 13.72 0.61 7.01
N ASP A 259 13.32 0.80 8.27
CA ASP A 259 12.15 0.14 8.82
C ASP A 259 10.88 0.46 8.00
N ARG A 260 10.07 -0.57 7.77
CA ARG A 260 8.89 -0.48 6.90
C ARG A 260 7.84 0.50 7.41
N THR A 261 7.84 0.87 8.70
CA THR A 261 6.87 1.83 9.25
C THR A 261 6.96 3.20 8.59
N ALA A 262 8.10 3.54 7.97
CA ALA A 262 8.24 4.72 7.11
C ALA A 262 7.13 4.82 6.05
N HIS A 263 6.71 3.69 5.49
CA HIS A 263 5.67 3.65 4.46
C HIS A 263 4.31 4.14 4.95
N ARG A 264 4.00 3.98 6.25
CA ARG A 264 2.75 4.49 6.83
C ARG A 264 2.65 6.01 6.71
N MET A 265 3.78 6.71 6.88
CA MET A 265 3.87 8.16 6.69
C MET A 265 3.82 8.52 5.20
N LEU A 266 4.59 7.81 4.37
CA LEU A 266 4.67 8.10 2.94
C LEU A 266 3.31 7.99 2.25
N TYR A 267 2.47 7.02 2.63
CA TYR A 267 1.11 6.92 2.09
C TYR A 267 0.29 8.20 2.34
N ARG A 268 0.42 8.86 3.49
CA ARG A 268 -0.31 10.12 3.75
C ARG A 268 0.24 11.31 2.97
N MET A 269 1.54 11.28 2.65
CA MET A 269 2.24 12.36 1.97
C MET A 269 2.20 12.27 0.44
N TYR A 270 2.18 11.05 -0.12
CA TYR A 270 2.43 10.79 -1.54
C TYR A 270 1.31 10.00 -2.23
N SER A 271 0.20 9.69 -1.56
CA SER A 271 -0.93 9.04 -2.26
C SER A 271 -1.68 10.02 -3.17
N PRO A 272 -2.07 9.59 -4.39
CA PRO A 272 -2.98 10.33 -5.24
C PRO A 272 -4.37 10.44 -4.60
N LEU A 273 -5.06 11.54 -4.89
CA LEU A 273 -6.38 11.79 -4.32
C LEU A 273 -7.39 10.69 -4.73
N ARG A 274 -7.32 10.24 -5.99
CA ARG A 274 -8.13 9.15 -6.56
C ARG A 274 -8.02 7.82 -5.80
N CYS A 275 -6.94 7.55 -5.07
CA CYS A 275 -6.84 6.31 -4.29
C CYS A 275 -7.79 6.32 -3.08
N TYR A 276 -8.16 7.50 -2.58
CA TYR A 276 -9.06 7.64 -1.43
C TYR A 276 -10.54 7.43 -1.77
N THR A 277 -10.91 7.47 -3.05
CA THR A 277 -12.27 7.22 -3.56
C THR A 277 -12.39 5.87 -4.26
N CYS A 278 -11.35 5.03 -4.23
CA CYS A 278 -11.42 3.67 -4.76
C CYS A 278 -12.19 2.77 -3.79
N THR A 279 -13.31 2.19 -4.25
CA THR A 279 -14.16 1.30 -3.45
C THR A 279 -13.79 -0.18 -3.59
N ASP A 280 -12.79 -0.52 -4.40
CA ASP A 280 -12.24 -1.87 -4.50
C ASP A 280 -10.89 -1.95 -3.76
N TYR A 281 -10.88 -2.74 -2.69
CA TYR A 281 -9.66 -3.11 -1.95
C TYR A 281 -9.17 -4.51 -2.33
N GLY A 282 -10.11 -5.42 -2.60
CA GLY A 282 -9.87 -6.85 -2.73
C GLY A 282 -9.39 -7.29 -4.12
N ASN A 283 -9.35 -6.38 -5.09
CA ASN A 283 -9.24 -6.68 -6.52
C ASN A 283 -10.32 -7.69 -6.95
N GLU A 284 -11.59 -7.30 -6.77
CA GLU A 284 -12.71 -8.25 -6.76
C GLU A 284 -13.19 -8.69 -8.13
N LEU A 285 -12.57 -8.20 -9.20
CA LEU A 285 -12.80 -8.61 -10.59
C LEU A 285 -11.62 -9.43 -11.16
N ALA A 286 -10.64 -9.77 -10.34
CA ALA A 286 -9.53 -10.64 -10.73
C ALA A 286 -9.98 -12.12 -10.75
N ASP A 287 -9.15 -13.00 -11.31
CA ASP A 287 -9.32 -14.45 -11.15
C ASP A 287 -8.83 -14.90 -9.77
N LEU A 288 -7.67 -14.36 -9.37
CA LEU A 288 -7.01 -14.65 -8.10
C LEU A 288 -6.61 -13.34 -7.42
N SER A 289 -7.06 -13.14 -6.18
CA SER A 289 -6.56 -12.06 -5.33
C SER A 289 -5.63 -12.61 -4.26
N VAL A 290 -4.49 -11.96 -4.05
CA VAL A 290 -3.45 -12.42 -3.13
C VAL A 290 -3.32 -11.45 -1.96
N ALA A 291 -3.39 -11.96 -0.73
CA ALA A 291 -3.30 -11.16 0.47
C ALA A 291 -2.24 -11.72 1.42
N ASP A 292 -1.37 -10.85 1.94
CA ASP A 292 -0.37 -11.24 2.93
C ASP A 292 -1.00 -11.90 4.17
N CYS A 293 -0.40 -12.99 4.64
CA CYS A 293 -0.75 -13.59 5.92
C CYS A 293 0.00 -12.91 7.07
N TRP A 294 -0.69 -12.05 7.81
CA TRP A 294 -0.16 -11.35 8.98
C TRP A 294 -0.45 -12.06 10.31
N LEU A 295 -0.78 -13.35 10.29
CA LEU A 295 -1.09 -14.09 11.51
C LEU A 295 0.11 -14.10 12.45
N SER A 296 -0.13 -13.69 13.69
CA SER A 296 0.85 -13.71 14.76
C SER A 296 0.31 -14.41 16.00
N GLU A 297 1.14 -15.19 16.67
CA GLU A 297 0.83 -15.86 17.92
C GLU A 297 1.91 -15.48 18.95
N LYS A 298 1.49 -15.05 20.15
CA LYS A 298 2.39 -14.62 21.25
C LYS A 298 3.43 -13.56 20.84
N GLY A 299 3.14 -12.74 19.84
CA GLY A 299 4.01 -11.66 19.36
C GLY A 299 4.93 -12.05 18.20
N GLU A 300 4.91 -13.30 17.76
CA GLU A 300 5.71 -13.80 16.64
C GLU A 300 4.83 -14.13 15.43
N PHE A 301 5.37 -13.99 14.23
CA PHE A 301 4.63 -14.36 13.01
C PHE A 301 4.54 -15.89 12.91
N LYS A 302 3.32 -16.40 12.69
CA LYS A 302 3.10 -17.83 12.47
C LYS A 302 3.80 -18.35 11.20
N PHE A 303 3.99 -17.46 10.23
CA PHE A 303 4.69 -17.72 8.97
C PHE A 303 5.84 -16.71 8.80
N PRO A 304 6.99 -16.89 9.47
CA PRO A 304 8.09 -15.93 9.47
C PRO A 304 8.76 -15.80 8.09
N GLU A 305 8.70 -16.84 7.25
CA GLU A 305 9.15 -16.79 5.85
C GLU A 305 8.08 -16.20 4.90
N GLY A 306 6.90 -15.87 5.43
CA GLY A 306 5.77 -15.37 4.67
C GLY A 306 4.88 -16.48 4.10
N ALA A 307 3.57 -16.23 4.15
CA ALA A 307 2.53 -16.98 3.45
C ALA A 307 1.51 -15.98 2.91
N ALA A 308 0.68 -16.40 1.96
CA ALA A 308 -0.39 -15.56 1.45
C ALA A 308 -1.70 -16.33 1.32
N TYR A 309 -2.79 -15.62 1.62
CA TYR A 309 -4.11 -16.06 1.25
C TYR A 309 -4.32 -15.82 -0.23
N VAL A 310 -4.88 -16.81 -0.93
CA VAL A 310 -5.31 -16.70 -2.32
C VAL A 310 -6.83 -16.85 -2.34
N ILE A 311 -7.51 -15.76 -2.69
CA ILE A 311 -8.95 -15.70 -2.84
C ILE A 311 -9.26 -16.05 -4.30
N CYS A 312 -9.82 -17.23 -4.52
CA CYS A 312 -10.22 -17.70 -5.83
C CYS A 312 -11.58 -17.11 -6.18
N ARG A 313 -11.65 -16.30 -7.24
CA ARG A 313 -12.88 -15.62 -7.65
C ARG A 313 -13.53 -16.26 -8.86
N THR A 314 -12.73 -16.76 -9.79
CA THR A 314 -13.21 -17.48 -10.97
C THR A 314 -12.84 -18.96 -10.91
N GLU A 315 -13.60 -19.78 -11.64
CA GLU A 315 -13.30 -21.20 -11.79
C GLU A 315 -11.93 -21.43 -12.44
N ARG A 316 -11.57 -20.63 -13.47
CA ARG A 316 -10.26 -20.74 -14.13
C ARG A 316 -9.11 -20.44 -13.18
N GLY A 317 -9.26 -19.44 -12.30
CA GLY A 317 -8.27 -19.13 -11.27
C GLY A 317 -8.14 -20.25 -10.25
N GLU A 318 -9.26 -20.77 -9.75
CA GLU A 318 -9.28 -21.87 -8.78
C GLU A 318 -8.63 -23.14 -9.35
N LYS A 319 -8.96 -23.51 -10.59
CA LYS A 319 -8.40 -24.68 -11.27
C LYS A 319 -6.88 -24.57 -11.39
N LEU A 320 -6.37 -23.44 -11.90
CA LEU A 320 -4.93 -23.21 -12.02
C LEU A 320 -4.23 -23.26 -10.64
N LEU A 321 -4.81 -22.66 -9.61
CA LEU A 321 -4.22 -22.71 -8.27
C LEU A 321 -4.13 -24.14 -7.74
N ARG A 322 -5.18 -24.95 -7.91
CA ARG A 322 -5.19 -26.36 -7.50
C ARG A 322 -4.14 -27.17 -8.25
N GLU A 323 -3.97 -26.93 -9.55
CA GLU A 323 -2.90 -27.55 -10.35
C GLU A 323 -1.51 -27.21 -9.77
N VAL A 324 -1.25 -25.95 -9.44
CA VAL A 324 0.03 -25.51 -8.84
C VAL A 324 0.28 -26.16 -7.47
N ILE A 325 -0.76 -26.30 -6.65
CA ILE A 325 -0.68 -26.99 -5.35
C ILE A 325 -0.40 -28.49 -5.56
N SER A 326 -1.14 -29.15 -6.45
CA SER A 326 -0.96 -30.58 -6.75
C SER A 326 0.41 -30.89 -7.34
N SER A 327 1.03 -29.94 -8.05
CA SER A 327 2.39 -30.08 -8.56
C SER A 327 3.48 -29.87 -7.51
N GLY A 328 3.12 -29.65 -6.23
CA GLY A 328 4.06 -29.43 -5.13
C GLY A 328 4.81 -28.08 -5.17
N LYS A 329 4.43 -27.15 -6.05
CA LYS A 329 5.09 -25.84 -6.18
C LYS A 329 4.58 -24.84 -5.13
N LEU A 330 3.35 -25.03 -4.64
CA LEU A 330 2.79 -24.32 -3.51
C LEU A 330 2.47 -25.31 -2.39
N ILE A 331 2.90 -24.96 -1.18
CA ILE A 331 2.53 -25.65 0.05
C ILE A 331 1.25 -25.02 0.57
N SER A 332 0.21 -25.82 0.80
CA SER A 332 -1.05 -25.40 1.39
C SER A 332 -1.07 -25.62 2.90
N TYR A 333 -1.70 -24.70 3.63
CA TYR A 333 -1.81 -24.73 5.08
C TYR A 333 -3.27 -24.64 5.50
N ASP A 334 -3.60 -25.30 6.60
CA ASP A 334 -4.90 -25.14 7.25
C ASP A 334 -5.00 -23.77 7.92
N PHE A 335 -6.19 -23.18 7.84
CA PHE A 335 -6.50 -21.91 8.49
C PHE A 335 -7.99 -21.79 8.81
N ASN A 336 -8.33 -20.86 9.69
CA ASN A 336 -9.71 -20.51 9.97
C ASN A 336 -10.12 -19.30 9.13
N GLU A 337 -11.02 -19.52 8.17
CA GLU A 337 -11.49 -18.49 7.26
C GLU A 337 -12.16 -17.31 7.98
N ASN A 338 -12.96 -17.58 9.03
CA ASN A 338 -13.62 -16.52 9.81
C ASN A 338 -12.59 -15.63 10.53
N VAL A 339 -11.47 -16.20 10.98
CA VAL A 339 -10.36 -15.43 11.58
C VAL A 339 -9.68 -14.58 10.51
N ALA A 340 -9.41 -15.13 9.32
CA ALA A 340 -8.83 -14.37 8.21
C ALA A 340 -9.73 -13.18 7.80
N LYS A 341 -11.03 -13.43 7.58
CA LYS A 341 -12.03 -12.41 7.26
C LYS A 341 -12.12 -11.33 8.34
N ARG A 342 -12.11 -11.73 9.62
CA ARG A 342 -12.10 -10.78 10.76
C ARG A 342 -10.86 -9.88 10.72
N ASN A 343 -9.68 -10.42 10.43
CA ASN A 343 -8.44 -9.65 10.36
C ASN A 343 -8.42 -8.66 9.18
N TRP A 344 -9.19 -8.92 8.12
CA TRP A 344 -9.30 -8.02 6.98
C TRP A 344 -10.40 -6.96 7.14
N ARG A 345 -11.37 -7.19 8.04
CA ARG A 345 -12.56 -6.35 8.22
C ARG A 345 -12.22 -4.87 8.30
N ASP A 346 -11.23 -4.50 9.11
CA ASP A 346 -10.86 -3.10 9.29
C ASP A 346 -10.30 -2.46 8.01
N SER A 347 -9.53 -3.24 7.24
CA SER A 347 -9.03 -2.78 5.94
C SER A 347 -10.19 -2.59 4.95
N PHE A 348 -11.14 -3.53 4.87
CA PHE A 348 -12.29 -3.39 3.98
C PHE A 348 -13.23 -2.26 4.42
N LEU A 349 -13.49 -2.09 5.72
CA LEU A 349 -14.23 -0.94 6.26
C LEU A 349 -13.52 0.38 5.89
N HIS A 350 -12.22 0.45 6.17
CA HIS A 350 -11.42 1.63 5.87
C HIS A 350 -11.44 1.98 4.39
N ARG A 351 -11.43 0.98 3.51
CA ARG A 351 -11.25 1.18 2.08
C ARG A 351 -12.53 1.29 1.28
N LYS A 352 -13.58 0.59 1.68
CA LYS A 352 -14.88 0.67 1.02
C LYS A 352 -15.73 1.78 1.62
N VAL A 353 -15.99 1.71 2.92
CA VAL A 353 -16.95 2.60 3.57
C VAL A 353 -16.46 4.05 3.53
N ARG A 354 -15.18 4.30 3.87
CA ARG A 354 -14.63 5.66 3.84
C ARG A 354 -14.47 6.20 2.43
N ALA A 355 -14.23 5.34 1.43
CA ALA A 355 -14.24 5.78 0.03
C ALA A 355 -15.62 6.31 -0.38
N HIS A 356 -16.71 5.61 -0.03
CA HIS A 356 -18.06 6.09 -0.27
C HIS A 356 -18.36 7.42 0.44
N ASN A 357 -17.90 7.60 1.68
CA ASN A 357 -17.98 8.88 2.38
C ASN A 357 -17.26 10.01 1.64
N ARG A 358 -16.03 9.77 1.19
CA ARG A 358 -15.23 10.76 0.47
C ARG A 358 -15.82 11.10 -0.90
N ILE A 359 -16.32 10.11 -1.64
CA ILE A 359 -17.09 10.33 -2.88
C ILE A 359 -18.24 11.31 -2.60
N ARG A 360 -19.05 11.04 -1.56
CA ARG A 360 -20.17 11.89 -1.17
C ARG A 360 -19.72 13.32 -0.82
N TYR A 361 -18.68 13.46 0.00
CA TYR A 361 -18.20 14.77 0.46
C TYR A 361 -17.56 15.61 -0.63
N TRP A 362 -16.94 14.98 -1.61
CA TRP A 362 -16.26 15.66 -2.70
C TRP A 362 -17.22 16.00 -3.83
N ALA A 363 -18.17 15.11 -4.14
CA ALA A 363 -19.28 15.42 -5.05
C ALA A 363 -20.04 16.67 -4.59
N LYS A 364 -20.39 16.77 -3.29
CA LYS A 364 -21.05 17.96 -2.71
C LYS A 364 -20.23 19.26 -2.86
N ARG A 365 -18.92 19.16 -3.09
CA ARG A 365 -18.02 20.31 -3.30
C ARG A 365 -17.70 20.53 -4.78
N GLY A 366 -18.41 19.89 -5.71
CA GLY A 366 -18.19 20.02 -7.14
C GLY A 366 -16.91 19.37 -7.66
N LYS A 367 -16.27 18.48 -6.88
CA LYS A 367 -15.09 17.74 -7.31
C LYS A 367 -15.49 16.54 -8.17
N LEU A 368 -14.71 16.26 -9.21
CA LEU A 368 -14.87 15.05 -10.00
C LEU A 368 -14.56 13.82 -9.13
N VAL A 369 -15.51 12.88 -9.09
CA VAL A 369 -15.41 11.64 -8.33
C VAL A 369 -15.92 10.47 -9.18
N PRO A 370 -15.53 9.24 -8.85
CA PRO A 370 -16.17 8.06 -9.43
C PRO A 370 -17.68 8.12 -9.26
N LYS A 371 -18.42 7.73 -10.29
CA LYS A 371 -19.89 7.57 -10.30
C LYS A 371 -20.21 6.06 -10.23
N PRO A 372 -20.54 5.53 -9.04
CA PRO A 372 -20.93 4.13 -8.91
C PRO A 372 -22.27 3.84 -9.60
N ASP A 373 -22.40 2.67 -10.19
CA ASP A 373 -23.63 2.14 -10.80
C ASP A 373 -24.50 1.36 -9.82
N TYR A 374 -24.34 1.63 -8.53
CA TYR A 374 -25.07 1.03 -7.44
C TYR A 374 -25.46 2.10 -6.40
N PRO A 375 -26.53 1.89 -5.62
CA PRO A 375 -26.93 2.83 -4.59
C PRO A 375 -25.78 3.10 -3.61
N MET A 376 -25.47 4.37 -3.40
CA MET A 376 -24.49 4.76 -2.39
C MET A 376 -24.99 4.33 -1.00
N PRO A 377 -24.16 3.66 -0.18
CA PRO A 377 -24.56 3.25 1.16
C PRO A 377 -24.84 4.48 2.04
N ALA A 378 -25.46 4.25 3.20
CA ALA A 378 -25.66 5.29 4.20
C ALA A 378 -24.32 5.94 4.60
N GLU A 379 -24.39 7.20 5.05
CA GLU A 379 -23.20 7.90 5.54
C GLU A 379 -22.69 7.23 6.83
N PHE A 380 -21.42 6.83 6.83
CA PHE A 380 -20.80 6.26 8.01
C PHE A 380 -20.20 7.36 8.89
N THR A 381 -20.98 7.86 9.83
CA THR A 381 -20.69 9.05 10.63
C THR A 381 -19.44 8.92 11.50
N ASP A 382 -19.14 7.73 12.00
CA ASP A 382 -18.04 7.49 12.94
C ASP A 382 -16.67 7.76 12.32
N SER A 383 -16.57 7.70 10.99
CA SER A 383 -15.34 8.00 10.26
C SER A 383 -15.16 9.47 9.86
N LYS A 384 -16.14 10.35 10.13
CA LYS A 384 -16.11 11.77 9.70
C LYS A 384 -14.86 12.51 10.16
N ILE A 385 -14.53 12.40 11.45
CA ILE A 385 -13.36 13.08 12.03
C ILE A 385 -12.08 12.51 11.42
N ALA A 386 -11.98 11.18 11.30
CA ALA A 386 -10.83 10.53 10.71
C ALA A 386 -10.62 10.93 9.23
N ASP A 387 -11.70 11.05 8.45
CA ASP A 387 -11.65 11.53 7.07
C ASP A 387 -11.23 12.99 6.99
N PHE A 388 -11.76 13.86 7.85
CA PHE A 388 -11.36 15.25 7.92
C PHE A 388 -9.86 15.40 8.22
N ILE A 389 -9.37 14.70 9.25
CA ILE A 389 -7.95 14.71 9.64
C ILE A 389 -7.07 14.21 8.49
N GLU A 390 -7.43 13.09 7.86
CA GLU A 390 -6.65 12.51 6.77
C GLU A 390 -6.54 13.44 5.56
N ILE A 391 -7.63 14.11 5.19
CA ILE A 391 -7.61 15.07 4.07
C ILE A 391 -6.90 16.37 4.45
N ALA A 392 -7.02 16.83 5.70
CA ALA A 392 -6.25 17.97 6.19
C ALA A 392 -4.73 17.69 6.12
N PHE A 393 -4.29 16.50 6.54
CA PHE A 393 -2.90 16.07 6.40
C PHE A 393 -2.47 15.97 4.94
N TRP A 394 -3.31 15.36 4.09
CA TRP A 394 -3.01 15.26 2.66
C TRP A 394 -2.78 16.65 2.03
N ARG A 395 -3.62 17.64 2.38
CA ARG A 395 -3.48 19.04 1.94
C ARG A 395 -2.21 19.68 2.48
N PHE A 396 -1.96 19.53 3.78
CA PHE A 396 -0.74 20.03 4.44
C PHE A 396 0.53 19.51 3.75
N PHE A 397 0.55 18.21 3.40
CA PHE A 397 1.67 17.58 2.73
C PHE A 397 1.76 17.87 1.22
N ARG A 398 0.91 18.75 0.66
CA ARG A 398 1.18 19.32 -0.68
C ARG A 398 2.39 20.27 -0.64
N TRP A 399 2.73 20.79 0.54
CA TRP A 399 3.89 21.66 0.71
C TRP A 399 5.16 20.81 0.83
N ARG A 400 6.06 20.94 -0.16
CA ARG A 400 7.33 20.19 -0.22
C ARG A 400 8.14 20.34 1.05
N PHE A 401 8.26 21.56 1.57
CA PHE A 401 8.96 21.86 2.81
C PHE A 401 8.37 21.10 4.02
N ALA A 402 7.04 21.10 4.16
CA ALA A 402 6.35 20.38 5.22
C ALA A 402 6.65 18.88 5.19
N ARG A 403 6.57 18.25 4.00
CA ARG A 403 6.94 16.83 3.83
C ARG A 403 8.37 16.56 4.30
N THR A 404 9.34 17.38 3.86
CA THR A 404 10.74 17.20 4.21
C THR A 404 10.98 17.33 5.71
N VAL A 405 10.43 18.36 6.36
CA VAL A 405 10.59 18.58 7.80
C VAL A 405 9.94 17.46 8.61
N THR A 406 8.69 17.10 8.28
CA THR A 406 7.98 16.03 8.98
C THR A 406 8.68 14.68 8.84
N LEU A 407 9.18 14.35 7.64
CA LEU A 407 9.86 13.08 7.41
C LEU A 407 11.21 13.02 8.14
N LYS A 408 11.98 14.12 8.18
CA LYS A 408 13.20 14.20 9.01
C LYS A 408 12.90 14.07 10.50
N LEU A 409 11.83 14.72 10.99
CA LEU A 409 11.40 14.59 12.38
C LEU A 409 10.97 13.16 12.69
N TRP A 410 10.23 12.51 11.79
CA TRP A 410 9.81 11.12 11.91
C TRP A 410 11.00 10.20 12.16
N PHE A 411 12.06 10.29 11.36
CA PHE A 411 13.26 9.46 11.54
C PHE A 411 14.06 9.81 12.80
N ARG A 412 14.12 11.09 13.17
CA ARG A 412 14.72 11.50 14.46
C ARG A 412 13.98 10.90 15.64
N LEU A 413 12.65 10.80 15.57
CA LEU A 413 11.82 10.22 16.61
C LEU A 413 11.88 8.68 16.61
N SER A 414 11.92 8.04 15.43
CA SER A 414 12.02 6.58 15.31
C SER A 414 13.33 6.03 15.88
N ASN A 415 14.41 6.79 15.74
CA ASN A 415 15.73 6.41 16.23
C ASN A 415 15.94 6.75 17.72
N ALA A 416 14.92 7.29 18.40
CA ALA A 416 15.02 7.59 19.82
C ALA A 416 14.98 6.30 20.65
N PRO A 417 15.82 6.19 21.72
CA PRO A 417 15.83 5.02 22.58
C PRO A 417 14.46 4.72 23.17
N GLU A 418 14.16 3.43 23.37
CA GLU A 418 12.89 2.99 23.94
C GLU A 418 12.59 3.68 25.28
N ARG A 419 11.30 3.89 25.55
CA ARG A 419 10.80 4.50 26.80
C ARG A 419 11.25 5.95 27.04
N THR A 420 11.90 6.60 26.07
CA THR A 420 12.09 8.06 26.08
C THR A 420 10.81 8.76 25.64
N ILE A 421 10.62 10.03 26.05
CA ILE A 421 9.48 10.85 25.62
C ILE A 421 9.40 10.94 24.09
N ARG A 422 10.56 11.02 23.41
CA ARG A 422 10.64 11.06 21.94
C ARG A 422 10.15 9.76 21.31
N ASN A 423 10.51 8.61 21.88
CA ASN A 423 10.04 7.31 21.42
C ASN A 423 8.54 7.11 21.73
N LEU A 424 8.05 7.56 22.89
CA LEU A 424 6.62 7.54 23.20
C LEU A 424 5.82 8.40 22.21
N LEU A 425 6.31 9.60 21.89
CA LEU A 425 5.72 10.46 20.86
C LEU A 425 5.70 9.78 19.49
N PHE A 426 6.77 9.04 19.14
CA PHE A 426 6.80 8.24 17.93
C PHE A 426 5.72 7.15 17.92
N GLN A 427 5.56 6.40 19.01
CA GLN A 427 4.53 5.35 19.10
C GLN A 427 3.11 5.92 19.07
N ASP A 428 2.87 7.06 19.73
CA ASP A 428 1.59 7.75 19.66
C ASP A 428 1.30 8.30 18.27
N CYS A 429 2.29 8.92 17.61
CA CYS A 429 2.15 9.31 16.21
C CYS A 429 1.78 8.08 15.36
N LYS A 430 2.48 6.95 15.52
CA LYS A 430 2.14 5.65 14.88
C LYS A 430 0.71 5.19 15.15
N ARG A 431 0.16 5.46 16.33
CA ARG A 431 -1.19 5.03 16.73
C ARG A 431 -2.29 5.99 16.25
N TYR A 432 -2.12 7.29 16.43
CA TYR A 432 -3.18 8.27 16.21
C TYR A 432 -3.16 8.89 14.82
N LEU A 433 -2.00 8.94 14.16
CA LEU A 433 -1.90 9.51 12.82
C LEU A 433 -1.97 8.43 11.72
N PHE A 434 -1.72 7.15 12.04
CA PHE A 434 -1.35 6.15 11.04
C PHE A 434 -2.13 4.84 11.07
N THR A 435 -3.41 4.88 11.43
CA THR A 435 -4.22 3.66 11.53
C THR A 435 -5.40 3.66 10.57
N HIS A 436 -5.69 2.48 10.05
CA HIS A 436 -6.83 2.22 9.17
C HIS A 436 -8.16 2.30 9.93
N THR A 437 -8.11 2.19 11.24
CA THR A 437 -9.26 2.19 12.13
C THR A 437 -9.57 3.60 12.64
N PHE A 438 -10.87 3.89 12.80
CA PHE A 438 -11.40 5.17 13.29
C PHE A 438 -11.59 5.18 14.82
N ASP A 439 -11.51 4.01 15.44
CA ASP A 439 -11.80 3.72 16.85
C ASP A 439 -10.67 4.11 17.82
N HIS A 440 -9.51 4.53 17.31
CA HIS A 440 -8.36 4.85 18.15
C HIS A 440 -8.51 6.13 18.97
N PHE A 441 -9.42 7.02 18.58
CA PHE A 441 -9.75 8.23 19.32
C PHE A 441 -10.71 7.94 20.48
N ASN A 442 -10.40 6.93 21.30
CA ASN A 442 -11.19 6.55 22.47
C ASN A 442 -10.47 6.90 23.79
N ARG A 443 -11.26 7.05 24.86
CA ARG A 443 -10.77 7.48 26.18
C ARG A 443 -9.69 6.57 26.74
N ASP A 444 -9.80 5.25 26.52
CA ASP A 444 -8.87 4.27 27.07
C ASP A 444 -7.48 4.40 26.43
N ASN A 445 -7.43 4.60 25.12
CA ASN A 445 -6.19 4.85 24.40
C ASN A 445 -5.51 6.14 24.89
N PHE A 446 -6.25 7.25 25.03
CA PHE A 446 -5.71 8.49 25.56
C PHE A 446 -5.20 8.33 27.00
N THR A 447 -5.95 7.63 27.84
CA THR A 447 -5.58 7.36 29.24
C THR A 447 -4.32 6.50 29.32
N ASN A 448 -4.20 5.48 28.47
CA ASN A 448 -3.02 4.63 28.37
C ASN A 448 -1.79 5.38 27.86
N SER A 449 -1.94 6.27 26.88
CA SER A 449 -0.84 7.14 26.43
C SER A 449 -0.42 8.07 27.58
N ALA A 450 -1.35 8.77 28.24
CA ALA A 450 -1.07 9.67 29.36
C ALA A 450 -0.28 8.98 30.50
N TRP A 451 -0.67 7.76 30.88
CA TRP A 451 0.06 6.97 31.87
C TRP A 451 1.50 6.64 31.48
N GLN A 452 1.76 6.37 30.19
CA GLN A 452 3.11 6.11 29.70
C GLN A 452 4.00 7.36 29.77
N TYR A 453 3.48 8.54 29.40
CA TYR A 453 4.23 9.78 29.59
C TYR A 453 4.50 10.04 31.07
N TYR A 454 3.51 9.90 31.94
CA TYR A 454 3.69 10.10 33.38
C TYR A 454 4.83 9.23 33.93
N ARG A 455 4.88 7.95 33.54
CA ARG A 455 5.97 7.04 33.95
C ARG A 455 7.34 7.49 33.41
N ALA A 456 7.42 7.93 32.15
CA ALA A 456 8.66 8.42 31.55
C ALA A 456 9.16 9.72 32.20
N PHE A 457 8.26 10.67 32.49
CA PHE A 457 8.62 11.88 33.23
C PHE A 457 9.07 11.57 34.66
N SER A 458 8.37 10.69 35.35
CA SER A 458 8.70 10.29 36.72
C SER A 458 10.06 9.58 36.81
N SER A 459 10.40 8.75 35.82
CA SER A 459 11.69 8.06 35.77
C SER A 459 12.84 9.02 35.48
N GLN A 460 12.67 9.95 34.53
CA GLN A 460 13.67 10.99 34.23
C GLN A 460 13.91 11.91 35.43
N ALA A 461 12.84 12.31 36.14
CA ALA A 461 12.97 13.11 37.36
C ALA A 461 13.74 12.37 38.46
N LYS A 462 13.56 11.04 38.58
CA LYS A 462 14.30 10.20 39.53
C LYS A 462 15.78 10.11 39.16
N SER A 463 16.11 9.92 37.88
CA SER A 463 17.50 9.89 37.39
C SER A 463 18.20 11.24 37.55
N PHE A 464 17.51 12.35 37.27
CA PHE A 464 18.06 13.70 37.48
C PHE A 464 18.30 14.00 38.96
N ARG A 465 17.40 13.57 39.86
CA ARG A 465 17.61 13.66 41.32
C ARG A 465 18.79 12.81 41.80
N LEU A 466 19.03 11.64 41.20
CA LEU A 466 20.18 10.79 41.50
C LEU A 466 21.49 11.41 41.00
N LEU A 467 21.50 11.99 39.80
CA LEU A 467 22.65 12.69 39.22
C LEU A 467 23.02 13.95 40.05
N LEU A 468 22.03 14.72 40.47
CA LEU A 468 22.23 15.84 41.39
C LEU A 468 22.81 15.37 42.73
N ARG A 469 22.35 14.23 43.25
CA ARG A 469 22.91 13.66 44.50
C ARG A 469 24.34 13.14 44.34
N SER A 470 24.75 12.68 43.17
CA SER A 470 26.14 12.26 42.89
C SER A 470 27.08 13.42 42.59
N LEU A 471 26.54 14.54 42.09
CA LEU A 471 27.32 15.75 41.79
C LEU A 471 27.48 16.68 42.99
N VAL A 472 26.71 16.49 44.07
CA VAL A 472 26.91 17.20 45.33
C VAL A 472 27.95 16.41 46.16
N PRO A 473 29.14 16.97 46.43
CA PRO A 473 30.13 16.33 47.28
C PRO A 473 29.53 15.94 48.63
N ASN A 474 29.82 14.72 49.12
CA ASN A 474 29.35 14.27 50.44
C ASN A 474 29.75 15.23 51.59
N THR A 475 30.79 16.05 51.37
CA THR A 475 31.22 17.12 52.27
C THR A 475 30.20 18.26 52.37
N LEU A 476 29.56 18.67 51.26
CA LEU A 476 28.51 19.69 51.23
C LEU A 476 27.21 19.20 51.88
N VAL A 477 26.85 17.92 51.69
CA VAL A 477 25.70 17.31 52.37
C VAL A 477 25.93 17.20 53.88
N ARG A 478 27.15 16.87 54.31
CA ARG A 478 27.54 16.83 55.74
C ARG A 478 27.59 18.23 56.35
N ALA A 479 28.10 19.23 55.62
CA ALA A 479 28.11 20.63 56.05
C ALA A 479 26.68 21.18 56.21
N ALA A 480 25.80 20.94 55.24
CA ALA A 480 24.40 21.33 55.32
C ALA A 480 23.65 20.63 56.47
N LYS A 481 23.95 19.35 56.76
CA LYS A 481 23.43 18.66 57.96
C LYS A 481 23.92 19.29 59.25
N LYS A 482 25.21 19.61 59.38
CA LYS A 482 25.77 20.30 60.56
C LYS A 482 25.15 21.68 60.77
N VAL A 483 24.98 22.46 59.70
CA VAL A 483 24.32 23.78 59.76
C VAL A 483 22.86 23.61 60.20
N ARG A 484 22.14 22.62 59.68
CA ARG A 484 20.74 22.37 60.06
C ARG A 484 20.59 21.90 61.50
N THR A 485 21.55 21.13 62.03
CA THR A 485 21.59 20.74 63.44
C THR A 485 21.96 21.93 64.35
N ALA A 486 22.90 22.78 63.93
CA ALA A 486 23.28 23.99 64.66
C ALA A 486 22.14 25.03 64.72
N VAL A 487 21.42 25.22 63.61
CA VAL A 487 20.22 26.06 63.55
C VAL A 487 19.10 25.49 64.42
N ARG A 488 18.94 24.16 64.47
CA ARG A 488 17.99 23.53 65.41
C ARG A 488 18.37 23.77 66.87
N HIS A 489 19.65 23.64 67.22
CA HIS A 489 20.12 23.90 68.59
C HIS A 489 19.89 25.36 69.02
N CYS A 490 20.18 26.33 68.13
CA CYS A 490 19.90 27.75 68.38
C CYS A 490 18.40 28.06 68.53
N LEU A 491 17.52 27.33 67.84
CA LEU A 491 16.07 27.55 67.89
C LEU A 491 15.38 26.81 69.04
N THR A 492 16.00 25.78 69.63
CA THR A 492 15.42 24.99 70.73
C THR A 492 15.97 25.33 72.12
N GLY A 493 16.89 26.30 72.23
CA GLY A 493 17.35 26.83 73.53
C GLY A 493 17.97 25.79 74.47
N ARG A 494 18.73 24.83 73.95
CA ARG A 494 19.62 23.96 74.73
C ARG A 494 21.06 24.15 74.31
#